data_AF-A0A2S6AYS7-F1
#
_entry.id   AF-A0A2S6AYS7-F1
#
_cell.length_a   1.000
_cell.length_b   1.000
_cell.length_c   1.000
_cell.angle_alpha   90.00
_cell.angle_beta   90.00
_cell.angle_gamma   90.00
#
_symmetry.space_group_name_H-M   'P 1'
#
loop_
_entity.id
_entity.type
_entity.pdbx_description
1 polymer ?
#
loop_
_entity_poly.entity_id
_entity_poly.type
_entity_poly.pdbx_seq_one_letter_code
_entity_poly.pdbx_strand_id
1 'polypeptide(L)' 'PISWYAKPEAWPILLPIINAWKNIGYFSVVYLAAIVGIDEEYYEAALSGGARKWKQMTSITLPLLMPVMVIMTLLQ' A
#
# COMPACT_ATOMS: atom_id res chain seq x y z
N PRO A 1 -20.88 -22.73 -22.20
CA PRO A 1 -20.41 -21.93 -21.05
C PRO A 1 -19.01 -22.36 -20.62
N ILE A 2 -18.06 -21.43 -20.48
CA ILE A 2 -16.72 -21.74 -20.00
C ILE A 2 -16.84 -22.04 -18.49
N SER A 3 -16.61 -23.30 -18.10
CA SER A 3 -16.67 -23.73 -16.70
C SER A 3 -15.36 -23.36 -15.99
N TRP A 4 -15.26 -22.10 -15.54
CA TRP A 4 -14.13 -21.57 -14.79
C TRP A 4 -13.93 -22.29 -13.44
N TYR A 5 -15.03 -22.69 -12.80
CA TYR A 5 -14.99 -23.38 -11.52
C TYR A 5 -14.41 -24.80 -11.61
N ALA A 6 -14.58 -25.48 -12.75
CA ALA A 6 -14.11 -26.85 -12.95
C ALA A 6 -12.65 -26.95 -13.45
N LYS A 7 -12.01 -25.83 -13.80
CA LYS A 7 -10.64 -25.81 -14.32
C LYS A 7 -9.66 -25.35 -13.24
N PRO A 8 -8.86 -26.25 -12.63
CA PRO A 8 -7.94 -25.92 -11.54
C PRO A 8 -6.84 -24.92 -11.94
N GLU A 9 -6.54 -24.77 -13.23
CA GLU A 9 -5.45 -23.94 -13.76
C GLU A 9 -5.58 -22.43 -13.45
N ALA A 10 -6.79 -21.89 -13.33
CA ALA A 10 -7.01 -20.47 -13.06
C ALA A 10 -6.93 -20.10 -11.57
N TRP A 11 -7.17 -21.07 -10.68
CA TRP A 11 -7.31 -20.84 -9.24
C TRP A 11 -6.04 -20.37 -8.51
N PRO A 12 -4.82 -20.82 -8.88
CA PRO A 12 -3.57 -20.34 -8.26
C PRO A 12 -3.33 -18.83 -8.43
N ILE A 13 -3.89 -18.22 -9.47
CA ILE A 13 -3.80 -16.77 -9.70
C ILE A 13 -5.02 -16.05 -9.10
N LEU A 14 -6.21 -16.65 -9.25
CA LEU A 14 -7.46 -16.05 -8.79
C LEU A 14 -7.51 -15.91 -7.26
N LEU A 15 -7.04 -16.92 -6.52
CA LEU A 15 -7.10 -16.95 -5.06
C LEU A 15 -6.22 -15.86 -4.41
N PRO A 16 -4.94 -15.66 -4.77
CA PRO A 16 -4.14 -14.55 -4.26
C PRO A 16 -4.75 -13.18 -4.58
N ILE A 17 -5.30 -12.99 -5.79
CA ILE A 17 -5.92 -11.72 -6.17
C ILE A 17 -7.14 -11.42 -5.31
N ILE A 18 -8.02 -12.40 -5.10
CA ILE A 18 -9.20 -12.23 -4.24
C ILE A 18 -8.78 -11.99 -2.79
N ASN A 19 -7.75 -12.70 -2.30
CA ASN A 19 -7.21 -12.49 -0.96
C ASN A 19 -6.66 -11.06 -0.82
N ALA A 20 -5.87 -10.60 -1.78
CA ALA A 20 -5.37 -9.23 -1.81
C ALA A 20 -6.53 -8.22 -1.82
N TRP A 21 -7.52 -8.40 -2.70
CA TRP A 21 -8.70 -7.54 -2.78
C TRP A 21 -9.48 -7.45 -1.47
N LYS A 22 -9.70 -8.59 -0.80
CA LYS A 22 -10.35 -8.66 0.50
C LYS A 22 -9.61 -7.82 1.55
N ASN A 23 -8.28 -7.79 1.50
CA ASN A 23 -7.45 -7.11 2.50
C ASN A 23 -7.21 -5.62 2.18
N ILE A 24 -7.51 -5.14 0.97
CA ILE A 24 -7.31 -3.72 0.55
C ILE A 24 -7.97 -2.75 1.54
N GLY A 25 -9.20 -3.05 1.98
CA GLY A 25 -9.93 -2.16 2.90
C GLY A 25 -9.26 -2.01 4.27
N TYR A 26 -8.63 -3.07 4.77
CA TYR A 26 -7.89 -3.03 6.03
C TYR A 26 -6.57 -2.25 5.86
N PHE A 27 -5.80 -2.58 4.82
CA PHE A 27 -4.52 -1.92 4.54
C PHE A 27 -4.69 -0.42 4.27
N SER A 28 -5.77 0.00 3.59
CA SER A 28 -6.00 1.42 3.31
C SER A 28 -6.19 2.25 4.58
N VAL A 29 -6.95 1.74 5.56
CA VAL A 29 -7.17 2.42 6.85
C VAL A 29 -5.87 2.51 7.64
N VAL A 30 -5.11 1.41 7.72
CA VAL A 30 -3.84 1.37 8.45
C VAL A 30 -2.81 2.32 7.82
N TYR A 31 -2.65 2.28 6.49
CA TYR A 31 -1.70 3.16 5.81
C TYR A 31 -2.13 4.62 5.86
N LEU A 32 -3.43 4.92 5.80
CA LEU A 32 -3.92 6.28 5.98
C LEU A 32 -3.60 6.81 7.40
N ALA A 33 -3.86 6.01 8.43
CA ALA A 33 -3.54 6.38 9.81
C ALA A 33 -2.02 6.62 9.99
N ALA A 34 -1.19 5.79 9.36
CA ALA A 34 0.25 5.96 9.39
C ALA A 34 0.71 7.24 8.65
N ILE A 35 0.11 7.57 7.50
CA ILE A 35 0.41 8.82 6.77
C ILE A 35 0.02 10.05 7.59
N VAL A 36 -1.14 10.02 8.24
CA VAL A 36 -1.61 11.14 9.09
C VAL A 36 -0.69 11.36 10.29
N GLY A 37 0.03 10.32 10.73
CA GLY A 37 1.04 10.44 11.79
C GLY A 37 2.40 10.99 11.34
N ILE A 38 2.62 11.23 10.04
CA ILE A 38 3.87 11.82 9.54
C ILE A 38 3.86 13.32 9.80
N ASP A 39 4.93 13.83 10.38
CA ASP A 39 5.11 15.27 10.64
C ASP A 39 5.03 16.09 9.34
N GLU A 40 4.24 17.17 9.36
CA GLU A 40 4.05 18.07 8.23
C GLU A 40 5.34 18.84 7.88
N GLU A 41 6.25 19.04 8.85
CA GLU A 41 7.52 19.77 8.65
C GLU A 41 8.37 19.15 7.53
N TYR A 42 8.34 17.82 7.37
CA TYR A 42 9.03 17.13 6.26
C TYR A 42 8.50 17.56 4.89
N TYR A 43 7.17 17.73 4.76
CA TYR A 43 6.55 18.13 3.50
C TYR A 43 6.75 19.61 3.22
N GLU A 44 6.69 20.45 4.25
CA GLU A 44 6.96 21.89 4.14
C GLU A 44 8.41 22.15 3.70
N ALA A 45 9.38 21.50 4.34
CA ALA A 45 10.80 21.59 3.95
C ALA A 45 11.03 21.13 2.50
N ALA A 46 10.36 20.07 2.07
CA ALA A 46 10.42 19.58 0.70
C ALA A 46 9.80 20.56 -0.31
N LEU A 47 8.69 21.22 0.07
CA LEU A 47 8.06 22.28 -0.71
C LEU A 47 8.97 23.50 -0.85
N SER A 48 9.61 23.95 0.22
CA SER A 48 10.61 25.03 0.20
C SER A 48 11.79 24.69 -0.73
N GLY A 49 12.19 23.42 -0.79
CA GLY A 49 13.21 22.91 -1.71
C GLY A 49 12.73 22.66 -3.16
N GLY A 50 11.51 23.04 -3.51
CA GLY A 50 10.95 22.88 -4.86
C GLY A 50 10.61 21.44 -5.25
N ALA A 51 10.45 20.52 -4.28
CA ALA A 51 10.11 19.13 -4.57
C ALA A 51 8.67 18.98 -5.06
N ARG A 52 8.48 18.34 -6.23
CA ARG A 52 7.16 17.92 -6.73
C ARG A 52 6.53 16.83 -5.86
N LYS A 53 5.19 16.71 -5.90
CA LYS A 53 4.41 15.70 -5.14
C LYS A 53 4.93 14.26 -5.31
N TRP A 54 5.37 13.87 -6.52
CA TRP A 54 5.95 12.55 -6.74
C TRP A 54 7.23 12.31 -5.93
N LYS A 55 8.10 13.33 -5.84
CA LYS A 55 9.33 13.26 -5.05
C LYS A 55 9.04 13.22 -3.55
N GLN A 56 8.02 13.93 -3.08
CA GLN A 56 7.54 13.86 -1.70
C GLN A 56 7.03 12.44 -1.38
N MET A 57 6.21 11.86 -2.26
CA MET A 57 5.68 10.51 -2.09
C MET A 57 6.79 9.45 -1.99
N THR A 58 7.79 9.50 -2.86
CA THR A 58 8.86 8.48 -2.91
C THR A 58 10.00 8.72 -1.92
N SER A 59 10.27 9.97 -1.55
CA SER A 59 11.43 10.32 -0.69
C SER A 59 11.05 10.56 0.77
N ILE A 60 9.76 10.78 1.07
CA ILE A 60 9.27 11.05 2.44
C ILE A 60 8.24 9.99 2.82
N THR A 61 7.12 9.94 2.11
CA THR A 61 5.98 9.11 2.49
C THR A 61 6.31 7.60 2.43
N LEU A 62 6.87 7.12 1.32
CA LEU A 62 7.22 5.70 1.13
C LEU A 62 8.26 5.19 2.14
N PRO A 63 9.40 5.88 2.38
CA PRO A 63 10.39 5.47 3.36
C PRO A 63 9.83 5.44 4.78
N LEU A 64 9.02 6.44 5.16
CA LEU A 64 8.43 6.52 6.50
C LEU A 64 7.30 5.50 6.70
N LEU A 65 6.60 5.10 5.63
CA LEU A 65 5.61 4.02 5.66
C LEU A 65 6.22 2.62 5.62
N MET A 66 7.47 2.47 5.16
CA MET A 66 8.11 1.17 4.97
C MET A 66 8.05 0.26 6.20
N PRO A 67 8.33 0.74 7.44
CA PRO A 67 8.23 -0.11 8.62
C PRO A 67 6.81 -0.66 8.84
N VAL A 68 5.78 0.16 8.61
CA VAL A 68 4.37 -0.25 8.73
C VAL A 68 4.02 -1.28 7.66
N MET A 69 4.44 -1.07 6.41
CA MET A 69 4.23 -2.04 5.33
C MET A 69 4.91 -3.38 5.59
N VAL A 70 6.13 -3.38 6.15
CA VAL A 70 6.85 -4.61 6.51
C VAL A 70 6.12 -5.38 7.61
N ILE A 71 5.66 -4.68 8.66
CA ILE A 71 4.89 -5.32 9.74
C ILE A 71 3.58 -5.92 9.20
N MET A 72 2.86 -5.16 8.36
CA MET A 72 1.61 -5.61 7.77
C MET A 72 1.78 -6.83 6.85
N THR A 73 2.87 -6.88 6.07
CA THR A 73 3.14 -8.00 5.16
C THR A 73 3.67 -9.25 5.85
N LEU A 74 4.32 -9.12 7.02
CA LEU A 74 4.80 -10.27 7.78
C LEU A 74 3.72 -10.92 8.65
N LEU A 75 2.76 -10.13 9.16
CA LEU A 75 1.74 -10.60 10.11
C LEU A 75 0.45 -11.10 9.46
N GLN A 76 0.15 -10.70 8.23
CA GLN A 76 -1.07 -11.05 7.49
C GLN A 76 -0.80 -12.18 6.49
#